data_AF-A0A942DLM8-F1
#
_entry.id   AF-A0A942DLM8-F1
#
_cell.length_a   1.000
_cell.length_b   1.000
_cell.length_c   1.000
_cell.angle_alpha   90.00
_cell.angle_beta   90.00
_cell.angle_gamma   90.00
#
_symmetry.space_group_name_H-M   'P 1'
#
loop_
_entity.id
_entity.type
_entity.pdbx_description
1 polymer ?
#
loop_
_entity_poly.entity_id
_entity_poly.type
_entity_poly.pdbx_seq_one_letter_code
_entity_poly.pdbx_strand_id
1 'polypeptide(L)'
;MVRTIKFIQKWLILTSIVLGTTAPALAGDAFYDCPQATRGGGGGGGDFPWPWGFEVKFPWDDVQGIWRVQKGDTVLYFSFRRVQSKRIKIKQIDITTCDVVGTGQGLERGNTIVAQIRDTLSDETYNLTIYAFNEEDLEPPVLSQVGSEHVIVARINSLDHQASEFAAQMVRISDRLEVKCGDQDKKTKF
;
A
#
# COMPACT_ATOMS: atom_id res chain seq x y z
N MET A 1 -54.57 37.48 -5.02
CA MET A 1 -54.51 36.93 -6.39
C MET A 1 -53.56 35.74 -6.36
N VAL A 2 -54.04 34.48 -6.35
CA VAL A 2 -54.44 33.70 -7.54
C VAL A 2 -53.21 33.56 -8.47
N ARG A 3 -52.58 32.41 -8.75
CA ARG A 3 -52.95 30.99 -8.70
C ARG A 3 -51.67 30.14 -8.74
N THR A 4 -51.74 29.00 -8.06
CA THR A 4 -50.92 27.79 -8.22
C THR A 4 -50.94 27.25 -9.66
N ILE A 5 -49.79 26.79 -10.18
CA ILE A 5 -49.74 25.79 -11.27
C ILE A 5 -48.69 24.73 -10.90
N LYS A 6 -49.21 23.56 -10.52
CA LYS A 6 -48.49 22.28 -10.54
C LYS A 6 -48.47 21.79 -11.99
N PHE A 7 -47.32 21.34 -12.51
CA PHE A 7 -47.31 20.43 -13.65
C PHE A 7 -46.46 19.20 -13.34
N ILE A 8 -47.18 18.09 -13.27
CA ILE A 8 -46.71 16.72 -13.19
C ILE A 8 -46.31 16.34 -14.60
N GLN A 9 -45.08 15.87 -14.83
CA GLN A 9 -44.78 15.09 -16.03
C GLN A 9 -44.06 13.81 -15.62
N LYS A 10 -44.85 12.74 -15.69
CA LYS A 10 -44.48 11.35 -15.44
C LYS A 10 -43.68 10.79 -16.63
N TRP A 11 -42.64 10.05 -16.28
CA TRP A 11 -42.21 8.76 -16.83
C TRP A 11 -42.13 8.56 -18.35
N LEU A 12 -40.91 8.29 -18.83
CA LEU A 12 -40.66 7.34 -19.92
C LEU A 12 -39.41 6.53 -19.54
N ILE A 13 -39.64 5.29 -19.09
CA ILE A 13 -38.61 4.26 -18.98
C ILE A 13 -38.37 3.76 -20.40
N LEU A 14 -37.17 3.96 -20.93
CA LEU A 14 -36.68 3.22 -22.09
C LEU A 14 -35.83 2.07 -21.59
N THR A 15 -36.48 0.91 -21.42
CA THR A 15 -35.81 -0.39 -21.32
C THR A 15 -35.22 -0.72 -22.70
N SER A 16 -33.93 -0.44 -22.87
CA SER A 16 -33.17 -0.99 -23.99
C SER A 16 -32.72 -2.41 -23.62
N ILE A 17 -33.39 -3.40 -24.20
CA ILE A 17 -32.96 -4.80 -24.17
C ILE A 17 -31.80 -4.90 -25.17
N VAL A 18 -30.57 -4.95 -24.68
CA VAL A 18 -29.41 -5.34 -25.50
C VAL A 18 -29.35 -6.87 -25.48
N LEU A 19 -29.81 -7.50 -26.56
CA LEU A 19 -29.49 -8.89 -26.88
C LEU A 19 -28.03 -8.95 -27.32
N GLY A 20 -27.14 -9.19 -26.34
CA GLY A 20 -25.74 -9.55 -26.57
C GLY A 20 -25.61 -11.06 -26.67
N THR A 21 -25.14 -11.51 -27.83
CA THR A 21 -24.86 -12.90 -28.19
C THR A 21 -23.93 -13.58 -27.19
N THR A 22 -24.35 -14.72 -26.63
CA THR A 22 -23.47 -15.60 -25.85
C THR A 22 -22.52 -16.32 -26.81
N ALA A 23 -21.29 -15.82 -26.92
CA ALA A 23 -20.19 -16.61 -27.45
C ALA A 23 -19.86 -17.73 -26.45
N PRO A 24 -19.60 -18.97 -26.89
CA PRO A 24 -19.02 -19.98 -26.03
C PRO A 24 -17.61 -19.53 -25.65
N ALA A 25 -17.44 -19.14 -24.39
CA ALA A 25 -16.11 -19.03 -23.80
C ALA A 25 -15.53 -20.44 -23.74
N LEU A 26 -14.59 -20.72 -24.65
CA LEU A 26 -13.62 -21.78 -24.47
C LEU A 26 -13.07 -21.62 -23.06
N ALA A 27 -13.38 -22.59 -22.19
CA ALA A 27 -12.63 -22.86 -20.98
C ALA A 27 -11.23 -23.33 -21.42
N GLY A 28 -10.44 -22.39 -21.93
CA GLY A 28 -9.01 -22.47 -21.79
C GLY A 28 -8.76 -22.20 -20.32
N ASP A 29 -8.33 -23.23 -19.60
CA ASP A 29 -7.59 -23.06 -18.36
C ASP A 29 -6.39 -22.17 -18.70
N ALA A 30 -6.60 -20.86 -18.65
CA ALA A 30 -5.55 -19.91 -18.41
C ALA A 30 -5.15 -20.17 -16.95
N PHE A 31 -4.35 -21.23 -16.78
CA PHE A 31 -3.33 -21.29 -15.78
C PHE A 31 -2.58 -19.96 -15.93
N TYR A 32 -2.98 -18.98 -15.12
CA TYR A 32 -2.02 -18.06 -14.58
C TYR A 32 -1.09 -18.95 -13.78
N ASP A 33 -0.10 -19.53 -14.46
CA ASP A 33 1.19 -19.81 -13.87
C ASP A 33 1.67 -18.45 -13.36
N CYS A 34 1.21 -18.08 -12.16
CA CYS A 34 2.07 -17.34 -11.25
C CYS A 34 3.37 -18.13 -11.30
N PRO A 35 4.50 -17.51 -11.71
CA PRO A 35 5.79 -18.16 -11.58
C PRO A 35 5.83 -18.71 -10.16
N GLN A 36 5.88 -20.03 -10.03
CA GLN A 36 6.13 -20.64 -8.74
C GLN A 36 7.38 -19.93 -8.25
N ALA A 37 7.25 -19.25 -7.11
CA ALA A 37 8.38 -18.62 -6.46
C ALA A 37 9.41 -19.73 -6.27
N THR A 38 10.37 -19.79 -7.17
CA THR A 38 11.55 -20.61 -7.02
C THR A 38 12.13 -20.15 -5.71
N ARG A 39 12.05 -21.05 -4.73
CA ARG A 39 12.62 -20.94 -3.40
C ARG A 39 14.13 -20.90 -3.58
N GLY A 40 14.65 -19.73 -3.93
CA GLY A 40 16.02 -19.56 -4.39
C GLY A 40 16.22 -18.20 -5.04
N GLY A 41 17.02 -17.37 -4.38
CA GLY A 41 17.34 -15.97 -4.66
C GLY A 41 17.42 -15.57 -6.13
N GLY A 42 16.88 -14.38 -6.41
CA GLY A 42 17.05 -13.70 -7.69
C GLY A 42 16.40 -12.33 -7.70
N GLY A 43 17.22 -11.29 -7.59
CA GLY A 43 16.95 -10.01 -8.26
C GLY A 43 16.50 -8.84 -7.38
N GLY A 44 17.48 -8.07 -6.93
CA GLY A 44 17.59 -6.64 -7.23
C GLY A 44 16.72 -5.67 -6.43
N GLY A 45 17.35 -4.74 -5.72
CA GLY A 45 16.71 -3.49 -5.30
C GLY A 45 17.26 -2.81 -4.05
N GLY A 46 18.14 -3.43 -3.26
CA GLY A 46 18.69 -2.81 -2.06
C GLY A 46 20.16 -3.14 -1.85
N ASP A 47 20.90 -2.22 -1.22
CA ASP A 47 22.29 -2.44 -0.79
C ASP A 47 22.39 -3.46 0.36
N PHE A 48 21.24 -3.83 0.93
CA PHE A 48 21.10 -4.79 2.02
C PHE A 48 20.54 -6.13 1.51
N PRO A 49 21.17 -7.28 1.84
CA PRO A 49 20.73 -8.60 1.41
C PRO A 49 19.55 -9.09 2.26
N TRP A 50 18.36 -8.56 2.01
CA TRP A 50 17.15 -9.01 2.70
C TRP A 50 16.92 -10.52 2.50
N PRO A 51 16.49 -11.26 3.54
CA PRO A 51 16.36 -12.72 3.53
C PRO A 51 15.05 -13.14 2.83
N TRP A 52 14.94 -12.84 1.54
CA TRP A 52 13.75 -13.16 0.74
C TRP A 52 13.42 -14.66 0.83
N GLY A 53 12.13 -14.97 1.00
CA GLY A 53 11.65 -16.34 1.22
C GLY A 53 11.58 -16.77 2.69
N PHE A 54 12.10 -15.97 3.62
CA PHE A 54 11.97 -16.15 5.07
C PHE A 54 10.92 -15.21 5.68
N GLU A 55 9.96 -14.75 4.87
CA GLU A 55 8.88 -13.90 5.36
C GLU A 55 8.03 -14.64 6.38
N VAL A 56 7.82 -14.02 7.54
CA VAL A 56 6.90 -14.54 8.55
C VAL A 56 5.48 -14.04 8.31
N LYS A 57 4.51 -14.64 9.01
CA LYS A 57 3.14 -14.14 9.01
C LYS A 57 3.11 -12.66 9.39
N PHE A 58 2.42 -11.86 8.60
CA PHE A 58 2.43 -10.41 8.77
C PHE A 58 1.92 -9.99 10.17
N PRO A 59 2.71 -9.22 10.96
CA PRO A 59 2.37 -8.82 12.32
C PRO A 59 1.37 -7.66 12.30
N TRP A 60 0.10 -8.00 12.12
CA TRP A 60 -1.01 -7.05 11.97
C TRP A 60 -1.22 -6.09 13.14
N ASP A 61 -0.79 -6.49 14.34
CA ASP A 61 -0.97 -5.70 15.55
C ASP A 61 0.11 -4.61 15.68
N ASP A 62 1.26 -4.80 15.02
CA ASP A 62 2.41 -3.89 15.11
C ASP A 62 2.48 -2.87 13.96
N VAL A 63 1.80 -3.16 12.83
CA VAL A 63 1.89 -2.33 11.60
C VAL A 63 1.27 -0.94 11.76
N GLN A 64 0.32 -0.76 12.69
CA GLN A 64 -0.39 0.51 12.79
C GLN A 64 0.54 1.63 13.27
N GLY A 65 0.50 2.76 12.57
CA GLY A 65 1.28 3.93 12.95
C GLY A 65 1.84 4.67 11.76
N ILE A 66 2.96 5.35 12.00
CA ILE A 66 3.68 6.17 11.04
C ILE A 66 5.09 5.64 10.92
N TRP A 67 5.51 5.46 9.70
CA TRP A 67 6.72 4.73 9.35
C TRP A 67 7.52 5.56 8.36
N ARG A 68 8.83 5.60 8.61
CA ARG A 68 9.82 6.23 7.78
C ARG A 68 10.53 5.16 6.96
N VAL A 69 10.69 5.39 5.67
CA VAL A 69 11.48 4.55 4.76
C VAL A 69 12.55 5.44 4.17
N GLN A 70 13.81 5.02 4.25
CA GLN A 70 14.94 5.80 3.74
C GLN A 70 15.83 4.93 2.86
N LYS A 71 16.20 5.45 1.68
CA LYS A 71 17.27 4.90 0.84
C LYS A 71 18.04 6.06 0.20
N GLY A 72 19.34 6.14 0.49
CA GLY A 72 20.15 7.29 0.10
C GLY A 72 19.54 8.60 0.59
N ASP A 73 19.32 9.53 -0.34
CA ASP A 73 18.71 10.84 -0.07
C ASP A 73 17.18 10.82 -0.10
N THR A 74 16.57 9.73 -0.54
CA THR A 74 15.11 9.59 -0.59
C THR A 74 14.58 9.16 0.78
N VAL A 75 13.72 9.99 1.36
CA VAL A 75 13.01 9.71 2.61
C VAL A 75 11.51 9.80 2.36
N LEU A 76 10.80 8.72 2.63
CA LEU A 76 9.35 8.63 2.49
C LEU A 76 8.72 8.37 3.85
N TYR A 77 7.58 8.99 4.10
CA TYR A 77 6.79 8.76 5.30
C TYR A 77 5.43 8.18 4.91
N PHE A 78 5.09 7.06 5.51
CA PHE A 78 3.82 6.40 5.31
C PHE A 78 3.10 6.25 6.63
N SER A 79 1.79 6.33 6.59
CA SER A 79 0.97 5.94 7.71
C SER A 79 0.04 4.80 7.32
N PHE A 80 0.03 3.78 8.18
CA PHE A 80 -0.69 2.54 8.01
C PHE A 80 -1.80 2.45 9.04
N ARG A 81 -3.02 2.24 8.55
CA ARG A 81 -4.18 1.98 9.39
C ARG A 81 -4.82 0.68 8.97
N ARG A 82 -4.90 -0.28 9.89
CA ARG A 82 -5.70 -1.49 9.70
C ARG A 82 -7.17 -1.10 9.62
N VAL A 83 -7.86 -1.56 8.57
CA VAL A 83 -9.30 -1.27 8.37
C VAL A 83 -10.12 -2.55 8.53
N GLN A 84 -9.56 -3.69 8.14
CA GLN A 84 -10.18 -5.00 8.27
C GLN A 84 -9.11 -6.05 8.59
N SER A 85 -9.51 -7.30 8.78
CA SER A 85 -8.61 -8.40 9.18
C SER A 85 -7.35 -8.50 8.32
N LYS A 86 -7.49 -8.32 7.00
CA LYS A 86 -6.42 -8.48 6.00
C LYS A 86 -6.20 -7.24 5.10
N ARG A 87 -6.69 -6.07 5.52
CA ARG A 87 -6.66 -4.85 4.69
C ARG A 87 -6.15 -3.64 5.48
N ILE A 88 -5.22 -2.91 4.87
CA ILE A 88 -4.72 -1.62 5.36
C ILE A 88 -5.10 -0.48 4.44
N LYS A 89 -5.34 0.69 5.02
CA LYS A 89 -5.28 1.97 4.34
C LYS A 89 -3.90 2.56 4.54
N ILE A 90 -3.37 3.16 3.48
CA ILE A 90 -2.03 3.71 3.45
C ILE A 90 -2.14 5.16 3.00
N LYS A 91 -1.46 6.06 3.71
CA LYS A 91 -1.30 7.46 3.32
C LYS A 91 0.18 7.77 3.26
N GLN A 92 0.65 8.36 2.17
CA GLN A 92 1.97 8.98 2.10
C GLN A 92 1.85 10.41 2.62
N ILE A 93 2.75 10.79 3.50
CA ILE A 93 2.72 12.07 4.22
C ILE A 93 3.99 12.83 3.85
N ASP A 94 3.85 14.09 3.50
CA ASP A 94 4.98 15.01 3.49
C ASP A 94 5.18 15.54 4.91
N ILE A 95 6.34 15.25 5.51
CA ILE A 95 6.65 15.63 6.89
C ILE A 95 6.87 17.14 7.06
N THR A 96 7.22 17.84 5.99
CA THR A 96 7.48 19.29 6.01
C THR A 96 6.18 20.07 5.99
N THR A 97 5.25 19.69 5.11
CA THR A 97 3.93 20.36 4.97
C THR A 97 2.85 19.74 5.86
N CYS A 98 3.09 18.53 6.35
CA CYS A 98 2.14 17.71 7.10
C CYS A 98 0.91 17.29 6.27
N ASP A 99 0.99 17.38 4.95
CA ASP A 99 -0.12 17.09 4.07
C ASP A 99 -0.04 15.65 3.54
N VAL A 100 -1.21 15.08 3.25
CA VAL A 100 -1.31 13.76 2.64
C VAL A 100 -1.11 13.92 1.15
N VAL A 101 0.04 13.45 0.66
CA VAL A 101 0.44 13.59 -0.74
C VAL A 101 -0.01 12.39 -1.56
N GLY A 102 -0.11 11.21 -0.95
CA GLY A 102 -0.54 9.99 -1.62
C GLY A 102 -1.47 9.14 -0.79
N THR A 103 -2.32 8.35 -1.46
CA THR A 103 -3.23 7.42 -0.80
C THR A 103 -3.28 6.07 -1.51
N GLY A 104 -3.48 5.02 -0.72
CA GLY A 104 -3.51 3.66 -1.22
C GLY A 104 -4.24 2.70 -0.29
N GLN A 105 -4.46 1.49 -0.78
CA GLN A 105 -4.98 0.38 0.00
C GLN A 105 -4.09 -0.85 -0.22
N GLY A 106 -3.80 -1.57 0.86
CA GLY A 106 -3.03 -2.80 0.84
C GLY A 106 -3.88 -3.99 1.25
N LEU A 107 -3.61 -5.14 0.63
CA LEU A 107 -4.21 -6.43 0.97
C LEU A 107 -3.09 -7.43 1.25
N GLU A 108 -3.28 -8.29 2.25
CA GLU A 108 -2.37 -9.42 2.48
C GLU A 108 -2.48 -10.46 1.36
N ARG A 109 -1.33 -10.88 0.86
CA ARG A 109 -1.14 -12.00 -0.06
C ARG A 109 -0.01 -12.87 0.46
N GLY A 110 -0.35 -14.08 0.91
CA GLY A 110 0.59 -14.95 1.61
C GLY A 110 1.04 -14.29 2.92
N ASN A 111 2.34 -14.05 3.04
CA ASN A 111 2.99 -13.45 4.20
C ASN A 111 3.34 -11.96 4.01
N THR A 112 2.86 -11.34 2.94
CA THR A 112 3.21 -9.95 2.57
C THR A 112 1.95 -9.10 2.41
N ILE A 113 2.09 -7.78 2.52
CA ILE A 113 1.05 -6.85 2.09
C ILE A 113 1.43 -6.27 0.73
N VAL A 114 0.52 -6.36 -0.23
CA VAL A 114 0.68 -5.71 -1.54
C VAL A 114 -0.29 -4.55 -1.62
N ALA A 115 0.22 -3.38 -1.99
CA ALA A 115 -0.53 -2.15 -2.11
C ALA A 115 -0.11 -1.34 -3.32
N GLN A 116 -1.02 -0.49 -3.77
CA GLN A 116 -0.74 0.55 -4.74
C GLN A 116 -1.06 1.91 -4.11
N ILE A 117 -0.16 2.86 -4.26
CA ILE A 117 -0.28 4.22 -3.76
C ILE A 117 -0.20 5.15 -4.97
N ARG A 118 -1.15 6.08 -5.07
CA ARG A 118 -1.09 7.18 -6.02
C ARG A 118 -0.70 8.45 -5.27
N ASP A 119 0.43 9.03 -5.64
CA ASP A 119 0.87 10.34 -5.19
C ASP A 119 0.22 11.40 -6.09
N THR A 120 -0.48 12.33 -5.47
CA THR A 120 -1.24 13.39 -6.13
C THR A 120 -0.40 14.63 -6.41
N LEU A 121 0.75 14.79 -5.75
CA LEU A 121 1.65 15.91 -6.00
C LEU A 121 2.58 15.62 -7.17
N SER A 122 3.15 14.41 -7.23
CA SER A 122 4.01 13.98 -8.35
C SER A 122 3.22 13.40 -9.53
N ASP A 123 1.93 13.08 -9.33
CA ASP A 123 1.11 12.27 -10.24
C ASP A 123 1.72 10.89 -10.56
N GLU A 124 2.55 10.39 -9.66
CA GLU A 124 3.17 9.06 -9.79
C GLU A 124 2.36 7.98 -9.07
N THR A 125 2.43 6.76 -9.60
CA THR A 125 1.87 5.58 -8.95
C THR A 125 2.97 4.61 -8.54
N TYR A 126 2.97 4.21 -7.27
CA TYR A 126 3.91 3.25 -6.72
C TYR A 126 3.21 1.96 -6.31
N ASN A 127 3.85 0.84 -6.60
CA ASN A 127 3.56 -0.43 -5.94
C ASN A 127 4.41 -0.51 -4.67
N LEU A 128 3.75 -0.78 -3.55
CA LEU A 128 4.37 -1.01 -2.25
C LEU A 128 4.11 -2.45 -1.84
N THR A 129 5.17 -3.22 -1.62
CA THR A 129 5.08 -4.55 -0.99
C THR A 129 5.77 -4.51 0.37
N ILE A 130 5.06 -4.94 1.41
CA ILE A 130 5.54 -4.91 2.79
C ILE A 130 5.79 -6.33 3.27
N TYR A 131 6.99 -6.54 3.79
CA TYR A 131 7.50 -7.80 4.29
C TYR A 131 7.74 -7.69 5.79
N ALA A 132 7.64 -8.81 6.48
CA ALA A 132 8.03 -8.94 7.88
C ALA A 132 9.00 -10.11 8.02
N PHE A 133 10.07 -9.89 8.76
CA PHE A 133 11.13 -10.87 9.03
C PHE A 133 11.38 -10.95 10.54
N ASN A 134 11.88 -12.08 11.02
CA ASN A 134 12.47 -12.14 12.35
C ASN A 134 13.83 -11.46 12.33
N GLU A 135 14.25 -10.91 13.46
CA GLU A 135 15.59 -10.31 13.60
C GLU A 135 16.72 -11.33 13.42
N GLU A 136 16.50 -12.57 13.86
CA GLU A 136 17.48 -13.66 13.77
C GLU A 136 17.77 -14.12 12.34
N ASP A 137 16.87 -13.85 11.40
CA ASP A 137 17.02 -14.20 9.99
C ASP A 137 17.82 -13.14 9.19
N LEU A 138 18.22 -12.03 9.83
CA LEU A 138 18.88 -10.90 9.17
C LEU A 138 20.40 -10.94 9.34
N GLU A 139 21.09 -10.89 8.20
CA GLU A 139 22.55 -10.77 8.13
C GLU A 139 22.94 -9.57 7.25
N PRO A 140 23.59 -8.52 7.78
CA PRO A 140 23.97 -8.31 9.18
C PRO A 140 22.74 -8.01 10.09
N PRO A 141 22.89 -8.14 11.42
CA PRO A 141 21.80 -7.82 12.35
C PRO A 141 21.34 -6.38 12.15
N VAL A 142 20.03 -6.21 11.99
CA VAL A 142 19.39 -4.91 11.92
C VAL A 142 18.68 -4.69 13.23
N LEU A 143 18.81 -3.48 13.81
CA LEU A 143 18.11 -3.16 15.04
C LEU A 143 16.59 -3.26 14.82
N SER A 144 15.98 -4.20 15.54
CA SER A 144 14.53 -4.20 15.73
C SER A 144 14.10 -2.88 16.31
N GLN A 145 12.92 -2.42 15.91
CA GLN A 145 12.40 -1.18 16.43
C GLN A 145 11.96 -1.38 17.88
N VAL A 146 12.04 -0.32 18.66
CA VAL A 146 11.62 -0.33 20.06
C VAL A 146 10.14 -0.74 20.11
N GLY A 147 9.88 -1.94 20.65
CA GLY A 147 8.53 -2.47 20.85
C GLY A 147 7.95 -3.28 19.69
N SER A 148 8.75 -3.72 18.71
CA SER A 148 8.33 -4.72 17.71
C SER A 148 9.33 -5.88 17.65
N GLU A 149 8.83 -7.11 17.66
CA GLU A 149 9.65 -8.33 17.51
C GLU A 149 10.08 -8.59 16.06
N HIS A 150 9.47 -7.88 15.11
CA HIS A 150 9.64 -8.11 13.67
C HIS A 150 10.27 -6.90 12.99
N VAL A 151 11.15 -7.18 12.03
CA VAL A 151 11.68 -6.16 11.13
C VAL A 151 10.78 -6.05 9.92
N ILE A 152 10.24 -4.85 9.70
CA ILE A 152 9.35 -4.55 8.57
C ILE A 152 10.16 -3.89 7.46
N VAL A 153 9.98 -4.40 6.24
CA VAL A 153 10.70 -3.94 5.04
C VAL A 153 9.70 -3.56 3.97
N ALA A 154 9.92 -2.42 3.32
CA ALA A 154 9.16 -1.97 2.16
C ALA A 154 9.96 -2.19 0.89
N ARG A 155 9.36 -2.85 -0.10
CA ARG A 155 9.78 -2.83 -1.50
C ARG A 155 8.87 -1.87 -2.26
N ILE A 156 9.45 -0.82 -2.81
CA ILE A 156 8.76 0.26 -3.51
C ILE A 156 9.20 0.24 -4.97
N ASN A 157 8.23 0.22 -5.88
CA ASN A 157 8.46 0.23 -7.33
C ASN A 157 7.58 1.30 -7.98
N SER A 158 8.19 2.28 -8.64
CA SER A 158 7.46 3.28 -9.45
C SER A 158 6.96 2.66 -10.76
N LEU A 159 5.67 2.81 -11.03
CA LEU A 159 5.07 2.32 -12.28
C LEU A 159 5.40 3.23 -13.46
N ASP A 160 5.62 4.51 -13.21
CA ASP A 160 5.90 5.52 -14.23
C ASP A 160 7.39 5.52 -14.62
N HIS A 161 8.25 5.17 -13.67
CA HIS A 161 9.68 5.05 -13.87
C HIS A 161 10.14 3.60 -13.70
N GLN A 162 10.17 2.84 -14.80
CA GLN A 162 10.59 1.41 -14.86
C GLN A 162 11.95 1.09 -14.21
N ALA A 163 12.76 2.10 -13.83
CA ALA A 163 14.07 1.93 -13.23
C ALA A 163 14.15 2.27 -11.72
N SER A 164 13.06 2.74 -11.08
CA SER A 164 13.08 3.13 -9.67
C SER A 164 12.42 2.08 -8.80
N GLU A 165 13.15 0.98 -8.56
CA GLU A 165 12.79 -0.02 -7.57
C GLU A 165 13.78 0.00 -6.41
N PHE A 166 13.25 -0.03 -5.18
CA PHE A 166 14.08 -0.29 -4.03
C PHE A 166 13.43 -1.01 -2.87
N ALA A 167 14.26 -1.69 -2.06
CA ALA A 167 13.85 -2.30 -0.81
C ALA A 167 14.62 -1.67 0.36
N ALA A 168 13.91 -1.25 1.40
CA ALA A 168 14.50 -0.63 2.59
C ALA A 168 13.72 -0.98 3.85
N GLN A 169 14.43 -0.99 4.98
CA GLN A 169 13.81 -1.12 6.30
C GLN A 169 12.84 0.04 6.50
N MET A 170 11.67 -0.28 7.04
CA MET A 170 10.76 0.71 7.55
C MET A 170 11.09 0.93 9.03
N VAL A 171 11.04 2.17 9.50
CA VAL A 171 11.25 2.56 10.90
C VAL A 171 9.97 3.21 11.43
N ARG A 172 9.28 2.61 12.40
CA ARG A 172 8.11 3.22 13.05
C ARG A 172 8.59 4.40 13.88
N ILE A 173 8.03 5.56 13.59
CA ILE A 173 8.32 6.81 14.27
C ILE A 173 7.19 7.21 15.23
N SER A 174 6.00 6.63 15.07
CA SER A 174 4.85 6.89 15.94
C SER A 174 3.83 5.75 15.85
N ASP A 175 3.33 5.32 16.99
CA ASP A 175 2.21 4.36 17.12
C ASP A 175 0.87 5.05 16.85
N ARG A 176 0.86 6.38 17.01
CA ARG A 176 -0.30 7.22 16.79
C ARG A 176 -0.35 7.61 15.33
N LEU A 177 -1.54 7.62 14.77
CA LEU A 177 -1.85 8.15 13.45
C LEU A 177 -1.86 9.69 13.41
N GLU A 178 -0.99 10.30 14.20
CA GLU A 178 -0.83 11.74 14.36
C GLU A 178 0.66 12.06 14.25
N VAL A 179 1.02 12.98 13.35
CA VAL A 179 2.38 13.54 13.23
C VAL A 179 2.37 14.95 13.79
N LYS A 180 3.39 15.31 14.57
CA LYS A 180 3.71 16.71 14.84
C LYS A 180 4.67 17.20 13.75
N CYS A 181 4.26 18.15 12.92
CA CYS A 181 5.13 18.74 11.91
C CYS A 181 5.52 20.15 12.36
N GLY A 182 6.77 20.30 12.81
CA GLY A 182 7.24 21.56 13.40
C GLY A 182 6.39 21.99 14.60
N ASP A 183 6.04 23.27 14.67
CA ASP A 183 5.18 23.84 15.72
C ASP A 183 3.68 23.58 15.50
N GLN A 184 3.30 22.88 14.42
CA GLN A 184 1.90 22.59 14.11
C GLN A 184 1.50 21.18 14.56
N ASP A 185 0.57 21.13 15.52
CA ASP A 185 -0.16 19.92 15.90
C ASP A 185 -1.29 19.65 14.87
N LYS A 186 -0.93 19.34 13.63
CA LYS A 186 -1.89 18.88 12.61
C LYS A 186 -2.21 17.39 12.83
N LYS A 187 -3.45 17.09 13.21
CA LYS A 187 -3.94 15.70 13.24
C LYS A 187 -4.28 15.22 11.83
N THR A 188 -3.58 14.20 11.36
CA THR A 188 -3.88 13.56 10.07
C THR A 188 -5.20 12.80 10.19
N LYS A 189 -6.29 13.33 9.61
CA LYS A 189 -7.58 12.64 9.61
C LYS A 189 -7.52 11.43 8.67
N PHE A 190 -7.86 10.24 9.17
CA PHE A 190 -7.89 9.00 8.39
C PHE A 190 -9.21 8.75 7.68
#